data_AF-A0A959H947-F1
#
_entry.id   AF-A0A959H947-F1
#
_cell.length_a   1.000
_cell.length_b   1.000
_cell.length_c   1.000
_cell.angle_alpha   90.00
_cell.angle_beta   90.00
_cell.angle_gamma   90.00
#
_symmetry.space_group_name_H-M   'P 1'
#
loop_
_entity.id
_entity.type
_entity.pdbx_description
1 polymer ?
#
loop_
_entity_poly.entity_id
_entity_poly.type
_entity_poly.pdbx_seq_one_letter_code
_entity_poly.pdbx_strand_id
1 'polypeptide(L)'
;MPLIRALIDFVLYSNLWIAMAAFAMAAQTQFLLSGRVYFTPLLGFILFATLLLYAVHRIVGLEKAQPFLKKGRFFVISRFRTHIMAYAALAAIGAAVFFFQLSFHLQLAAVAPSLIALGYVLPFLCWRT
;
A
#
# COMPACT_ATOMS: atom_id res chain seq x y z
N MET A 1 -6.62 -28.64 6.88
CA MET A 1 -7.03 -27.21 7.02
C MET A 1 -5.84 -26.22 7.12
N PRO A 2 -4.76 -26.31 6.31
CA PRO A 2 -3.71 -25.27 6.31
C PRO A 2 -4.04 -24.07 5.41
N LEU A 3 -4.78 -24.27 4.32
CA LEU A 3 -5.06 -23.24 3.32
C LEU A 3 -5.95 -22.11 3.86
N ILE A 4 -6.99 -22.45 4.62
CA ILE A 4 -7.93 -21.47 5.19
C ILE A 4 -7.22 -20.57 6.21
N ARG A 5 -6.37 -21.14 7.08
CA ARG A 5 -5.58 -20.36 8.03
C ARG A 5 -4.61 -19.43 7.32
N ALA A 6 -3.91 -19.91 6.30
CA ALA A 6 -3.01 -19.07 5.51
C ALA A 6 -3.74 -17.90 4.80
N LEU A 7 -4.97 -18.12 4.34
CA LEU A 7 -5.79 -17.10 3.69
C LEU A 7 -6.31 -16.07 4.70
N ILE A 8 -6.73 -16.52 5.90
CA ILE A 8 -7.12 -15.65 7.01
C ILE A 8 -5.94 -14.82 7.51
N ASP A 9 -4.78 -15.45 7.71
CA ASP A 9 -3.56 -14.75 8.12
C ASP A 9 -3.12 -13.76 7.04
N PHE A 10 -3.26 -14.11 5.76
CA PHE A 10 -3.02 -13.18 4.66
C PHE A 10 -3.97 -11.99 4.71
N VAL A 11 -5.28 -12.18 4.86
CA VAL A 11 -6.24 -11.08 4.91
C VAL A 11 -6.03 -10.21 6.15
N LEU A 12 -5.86 -10.81 7.33
CA LEU A 12 -5.70 -10.10 8.60
C LEU A 12 -4.37 -9.34 8.69
N TYR A 13 -3.28 -9.95 8.23
CA TYR A 13 -1.95 -9.34 8.29
C TYR A 13 -1.53 -8.64 7.00
N SER A 14 -2.38 -8.55 5.98
CA SER A 14 -2.09 -7.79 4.75
C SER A 14 -2.51 -6.32 4.88
N ASN A 15 -1.97 -5.51 3.98
CA ASN A 15 -2.27 -4.10 3.83
C ASN A 15 -3.64 -3.85 3.16
N LEU A 16 -4.42 -4.91 2.90
CA LEU A 16 -5.75 -4.84 2.29
C LEU A 16 -6.73 -4.01 3.12
N TRP A 17 -6.72 -4.15 4.45
CA TRP A 17 -7.67 -3.42 5.31
C TRP A 17 -7.54 -1.91 5.18
N ILE A 18 -6.30 -1.39 5.20
CA ILE A 18 -6.12 0.05 5.11
C ILE A 18 -6.40 0.59 3.71
N ALA A 19 -6.09 -0.18 2.67
CA ALA A 19 -6.45 0.21 1.32
C ALA A 19 -7.97 0.19 1.09
N MET A 20 -8.68 -0.79 1.65
CA MET A 20 -10.15 -0.83 1.64
C MET A 20 -10.75 0.34 2.42
N ALA A 21 -10.16 0.73 3.55
CA ALA A 21 -10.59 1.90 4.30
C ALA A 21 -10.39 3.19 3.50
N ALA A 22 -9.23 3.38 2.87
CA ALA A 22 -8.96 4.53 2.01
C ALA A 22 -9.92 4.59 0.80
N PHE A 23 -10.16 3.44 0.16
CA PHE A 23 -11.14 3.29 -0.91
C PHE A 23 -12.56 3.65 -0.45
N ALA A 24 -12.99 3.13 0.70
CA ALA A 24 -14.32 3.40 1.26
C ALA A 24 -14.50 4.87 1.62
N MET A 25 -13.49 5.52 2.21
CA MET A 25 -13.49 6.95 2.51
C MET A 25 -13.58 7.82 1.24
N ALA A 26 -12.87 7.42 0.18
CA ALA A 26 -12.94 8.12 -1.10
C ALA A 26 -14.31 7.93 -1.78
N ALA A 27 -14.86 6.71 -1.74
CA ALA A 27 -16.20 6.41 -2.26
C ALA A 27 -17.29 7.15 -1.46
N GLN A 28 -17.14 7.26 -0.13
CA GLN A 28 -18.03 8.03 0.73
C GLN A 28 -17.97 9.51 0.39
N THR A 29 -16.77 10.08 0.22
CA THR A 29 -16.61 11.48 -0.22
C THR A 29 -17.32 11.73 -1.54
N GLN A 30 -17.17 10.81 -2.49
CA GLN A 30 -17.85 10.89 -3.78
C GLN A 30 -19.38 10.84 -3.63
N PHE A 31 -19.89 9.94 -2.77
CA PHE A 31 -21.31 9.85 -2.47
C PHE A 31 -21.85 11.13 -1.86
N LEU A 32 -21.14 11.72 -0.90
CA LEU A 32 -21.54 12.96 -0.25
C LEU A 32 -21.58 14.16 -1.21
N LEU A 33 -20.64 14.23 -2.16
CA LEU A 33 -20.54 15.34 -3.11
C LEU A 33 -21.49 15.21 -4.30
N SER A 34 -21.71 13.99 -4.81
CA SER A 34 -22.44 13.75 -6.07
C SER A 34 -23.76 13.01 -5.89
N GLY A 35 -24.08 12.57 -4.67
CA GLY A 35 -25.27 11.77 -4.36
C GLY A 35 -25.24 10.34 -4.90
N ARG A 36 -24.16 9.93 -5.59
CA ARG A 36 -24.01 8.60 -6.22
C ARG A 36 -22.58 8.09 -6.12
N VAL A 37 -22.44 6.77 -5.99
CA VAL A 37 -21.14 6.10 -6.09
C VAL A 37 -20.95 5.60 -7.52
N TYR A 38 -19.88 6.09 -8.15
CA TYR A 38 -19.39 5.67 -9.45
C TYR A 38 -17.99 5.09 -9.26
N PHE A 39 -17.71 3.96 -9.89
CA PHE A 39 -16.37 3.41 -9.93
C PHE A 39 -15.51 4.23 -10.89
N THR A 40 -14.78 5.20 -10.34
CA THR A 40 -13.90 6.07 -11.10
C THR A 40 -12.46 5.54 -11.08
N PRO A 41 -11.64 5.87 -12.10
CA PRO A 41 -10.21 5.54 -12.08
C PRO A 41 -9.48 6.10 -10.84
N LEU A 42 -10.00 7.17 -10.24
CA LEU A 42 -9.47 7.75 -9.00
C LEU A 42 -9.61 6.80 -7.81
N LEU A 43 -10.75 6.12 -7.66
CA LEU A 43 -10.94 5.14 -6.59
C LEU A 43 -9.99 3.95 -6.76
N GLY A 44 -9.82 3.48 -8.00
CA GLY A 44 -8.83 2.45 -8.34
C GLY A 44 -7.41 2.89 -8.00
N PHE A 45 -7.03 4.11 -8.40
CA PHE A 45 -5.73 4.69 -8.08
C PHE A 45 -5.49 4.76 -6.57
N ILE A 46 -6.45 5.29 -5.79
CA ILE A 46 -6.33 5.39 -4.32
C ILE A 46 -6.13 4.02 -3.68
N LEU A 47 -6.87 3.00 -4.12
CA LEU A 47 -6.74 1.64 -3.63
C LEU A 47 -5.32 1.09 -3.88
N PHE A 48 -4.88 1.08 -5.14
CA PHE A 48 -3.58 0.50 -5.50
C PHE A 48 -2.38 1.34 -5.00
N ALA A 49 -2.50 2.66 -4.99
CA ALA A 49 -1.48 3.55 -4.43
C ALA A 49 -1.32 3.33 -2.92
N THR A 50 -2.41 3.16 -2.19
CA THR A 50 -2.38 2.86 -0.74
C THR A 50 -1.76 1.50 -0.47
N LEU A 51 -2.11 0.49 -1.27
CA LEU A 51 -1.50 -0.84 -1.20
C LEU A 51 0.01 -0.81 -1.44
N LEU A 52 0.45 -0.07 -2.47
CA LEU A 52 1.86 0.12 -2.78
C LEU A 52 2.58 0.82 -1.62
N LEU A 53 2.04 1.95 -1.15
CA LEU A 53 2.63 2.75 -0.08
C LEU A 53 2.87 1.89 1.17
N TYR A 54 1.86 1.14 1.59
CA TYR A 54 1.97 0.27 2.76
C TYR A 54 2.87 -0.94 2.52
N ALA A 55 2.92 -1.48 1.30
CA ALA A 55 3.86 -2.54 0.96
C ALA A 55 5.30 -2.06 1.09
N VAL A 56 5.60 -0.86 0.58
CA VAL A 56 6.91 -0.20 0.73
C VAL A 56 7.22 0.07 2.21
N HIS A 57 6.28 0.65 2.96
CA HIS A 57 6.44 0.89 4.40
C HIS A 57 6.83 -0.38 5.16
N ARG A 58 6.16 -1.49 4.86
CA ARG A 58 6.42 -2.78 5.52
C ARG A 58 7.77 -3.39 5.13
N ILE A 59 8.20 -3.24 3.87
CA ILE A 59 9.54 -3.68 3.43
C ILE A 59 10.61 -2.91 4.19
N VAL A 60 10.49 -1.58 4.27
CA VAL A 60 11.47 -0.73 4.95
C VAL A 60 11.45 -0.96 6.47
N GLY A 61 10.27 -1.12 7.08
CA GLY A 61 10.15 -1.47 8.49
C GLY A 61 10.80 -2.82 8.83
N LEU A 62 10.68 -3.81 7.94
CA LEU A 62 11.34 -5.10 8.10
C LEU A 62 12.86 -5.00 7.96
N GLU A 63 13.38 -4.15 7.06
CA GLU A 63 14.82 -3.89 6.92
C GLU A 63 15.41 -3.19 8.16
N LYS A 64 14.72 -2.20 8.72
CA LYS A 64 15.19 -1.51 9.94
C LYS A 64 15.18 -2.39 11.18
N ALA A 65 14.38 -3.45 11.22
CA ALA A 65 14.38 -4.42 12.32
C ALA A 65 15.54 -5.42 12.25
N GLN A 66 16.25 -5.53 11.11
CA GLN A 66 17.42 -6.42 10.86
C GLN A 66 18.55 -6.34 11.91
N PRO A 67 18.92 -5.18 12.50
CA PRO A 67 20.05 -5.11 13.42
C PRO A 67 19.87 -5.88 14.74
N PHE A 68 18.65 -6.26 15.12
CA PHE A 68 18.37 -7.02 16.35
C PHE A 68 18.40 -8.55 16.15
N LEU A 69 18.87 -9.02 15.01
CA LEU A 69 18.64 -10.38 14.53
C LEU A 69 19.91 -11.23 14.56
N LYS A 70 20.63 -11.13 15.67
CA LYS A 70 21.78 -11.99 15.99
C LYS A 70 21.30 -13.25 16.73
N LYS A 71 20.92 -14.27 15.94
CA LYS A 71 20.59 -15.68 16.26
C LYS A 71 19.09 -16.04 16.31
N GLY A 72 18.72 -17.06 15.54
CA GLY A 72 17.37 -17.62 15.40
C GLY A 72 16.70 -17.28 14.06
N ARG A 73 15.58 -17.96 13.72
CA ARG A 73 14.45 -17.74 12.74
C ARG A 73 14.59 -16.83 11.48
N PHE A 74 15.74 -16.23 11.18
CA PHE A 74 15.95 -15.26 10.10
C PHE A 74 16.15 -15.85 8.72
N PHE A 75 16.48 -17.15 8.65
CA PHE A 75 16.57 -17.87 7.39
C PHE A 75 15.19 -18.12 6.76
N VAL A 76 14.12 -18.20 7.58
CA VAL A 76 12.74 -18.42 7.09
C VAL A 76 12.09 -17.10 6.62
N ILE A 77 12.49 -15.97 7.20
CA ILE A 77 11.96 -14.63 6.86
C ILE A 77 12.47 -14.14 5.49
N SER A 78 13.65 -14.58 5.06
CA SER A 78 14.16 -14.37 3.69
C SER A 78 13.19 -14.90 2.62
N ARG A 79 12.41 -15.95 2.91
CA ARG A 79 11.50 -16.60 1.95
C ARG A 79 10.16 -15.87 1.74
N PHE A 80 9.77 -14.97 2.63
CA PHE A 80 8.54 -14.17 2.49
C PHE A 80 8.76 -12.78 1.86
N ARG A 81 10.02 -12.37 1.68
CA ARG A 81 10.38 -11.10 1.04
C ARG A 81 9.89 -11.01 -0.41
N THR A 82 9.99 -12.12 -1.15
CA THR A 82 9.56 -12.21 -2.55
C THR A 82 8.05 -12.05 -2.71
N HIS A 83 7.25 -12.54 -1.75
CA HIS A 83 5.78 -12.40 -1.80
C HIS A 83 5.35 -10.94 -1.55
N ILE A 84 6.00 -10.27 -0.60
CA ILE A 84 5.75 -8.85 -0.32
C ILE A 84 6.20 -7.99 -1.50
N MET A 85 7.35 -8.28 -2.11
CA MET A 85 7.82 -7.61 -3.32
C MET A 85 6.91 -7.87 -4.53
N ALA A 86 6.44 -9.10 -4.73
CA ALA A 86 5.51 -9.44 -5.81
C ALA A 86 4.19 -8.69 -5.67
N TYR A 87 3.65 -8.61 -4.45
CA TYR A 87 2.44 -7.82 -4.19
C TYR A 87 2.69 -6.31 -4.36
N ALA A 88 3.84 -5.80 -3.91
CA ALA A 88 4.22 -4.41 -4.14
C ALA A 88 4.33 -4.09 -5.63
N ALA A 89 4.91 -4.99 -6.44
CA ALA A 89 5.01 -4.83 -7.89
C ALA A 89 3.63 -4.84 -8.54
N LEU A 90 2.73 -5.77 -8.17
CA LEU A 90 1.35 -5.79 -8.64
C LEU A 90 0.59 -4.51 -8.25
N ALA A 91 0.79 -4.02 -7.03
CA ALA A 91 0.20 -2.78 -6.57
C ALA A 91 0.75 -1.57 -7.34
N ALA A 92 2.04 -1.54 -7.66
CA ALA A 92 2.66 -0.50 -8.47
C ALA A 92 2.12 -0.49 -9.90
N ILE A 93 1.98 -1.66 -10.53
CA ILE A 93 1.39 -1.78 -11.87
C ILE A 93 -0.06 -1.29 -11.84
N GLY A 94 -0.85 -1.73 -10.87
CA GLY A 94 -2.24 -1.27 -10.70
C GLY A 94 -2.32 0.25 -10.52
N ALA A 95 -1.50 0.80 -9.63
CA ALA A 95 -1.45 2.24 -9.38
C ALA A 95 -1.05 3.01 -10.65
N ALA A 96 -0.05 2.55 -11.40
CA ALA A 96 0.38 3.19 -12.64
C ALA A 96 -0.73 3.16 -13.70
N VAL A 97 -1.37 2.00 -13.91
CA VAL A 97 -2.48 1.86 -14.89
C VAL A 97 -3.62 2.83 -14.57
N PHE A 98 -4.05 2.90 -13.32
CA PHE A 98 -5.11 3.84 -12.93
C PHE A 98 -4.64 5.30 -12.96
N PHE A 99 -3.37 5.58 -12.67
CA PHE A 99 -2.81 6.93 -12.74
C PHE A 99 -2.83 7.49 -14.16
N PHE A 100 -2.44 6.69 -15.16
CA PHE A 100 -2.48 7.12 -16.57
C PHE A 100 -3.91 7.28 -17.12
N GLN A 101 -4.92 6.70 -16.47
CA GLN A 101 -6.32 6.91 -16.81
C GLN A 101 -6.92 8.18 -16.19
N LEU A 102 -6.23 8.83 -15.24
CA LEU A 102 -6.67 10.09 -14.64
C LEU A 102 -6.48 11.25 -15.60
N SER A 103 -7.34 12.27 -15.50
CA SER A 103 -7.14 13.54 -16.18
C SER A 103 -5.87 14.23 -15.67
N PHE A 104 -5.23 15.05 -16.51
CA PHE A 104 -3.98 15.72 -16.17
C PHE A 104 -4.07 16.55 -14.87
N HIS A 105 -5.20 17.22 -14.65
CA HIS A 105 -5.45 17.97 -13.41
C HIS A 105 -5.46 17.08 -12.16
N LEU A 106 -6.08 15.89 -12.25
CA LEU A 106 -6.12 14.93 -11.15
C LEU A 106 -4.75 14.28 -10.92
N GLN A 107 -3.99 14.01 -11.98
CA GLN A 107 -2.61 13.53 -11.86
C GLN A 107 -1.78 14.52 -11.06
N LEU A 108 -1.79 15.81 -11.45
CA LEU A 108 -1.03 16.86 -10.77
C LEU A 108 -1.47 17.05 -9.32
N ALA A 109 -2.79 17.05 -9.07
CA ALA A 109 -3.35 17.13 -7.72
C ALA A 109 -2.99 15.92 -6.86
N ALA A 110 -2.84 14.73 -7.45
CA ALA A 110 -2.47 13.50 -6.75
C ALA A 110 -0.97 13.41 -6.45
N VAL A 111 -0.10 14.09 -7.23
CA VAL A 111 1.36 14.07 -6.99
C VAL A 111 1.71 14.62 -5.61
N ALA A 112 1.19 15.80 -5.25
CA ALA A 112 1.50 16.45 -3.97
C ALA A 112 1.19 15.57 -2.73
N PRO A 113 -0.04 15.03 -2.55
CA PRO A 113 -0.34 14.15 -1.43
C PRO A 113 0.42 12.83 -1.50
N SER A 114 0.70 12.30 -2.71
CA SER A 114 1.49 11.08 -2.87
C SER A 114 2.94 11.28 -2.42
N LEU A 115 3.55 12.43 -2.73
CA LEU A 115 4.90 12.77 -2.27
C LEU A 115 4.95 12.94 -0.75
N ILE A 116 3.95 13.59 -0.15
CA ILE A 116 3.85 13.72 1.31
C ILE A 116 3.72 12.34 1.96
N ALA A 117 2.85 11.49 1.43
CA ALA A 117 2.66 10.13 1.94
C ALA A 117 3.93 9.28 1.80
N LEU A 118 4.64 9.38 0.67
CA LEU A 118 5.94 8.72 0.46
C LEU A 118 7.00 9.27 1.41
N GLY A 119 7.05 10.58 1.64
CA GLY A 119 7.99 11.21 2.57
C GLY A 119 7.75 10.82 4.02
N TYR A 120 6.51 10.51 4.39
CA TYR A 120 6.16 9.94 5.69
C TYR A 120 6.62 8.47 5.82
N VAL A 121 6.42 7.68 4.77
CA VAL A 121 6.71 6.24 4.76
C VAL A 121 8.19 5.92 4.58
N LEU A 122 8.87 6.67 3.72
CA LEU A 122 10.31 6.54 3.52
C LEU A 122 11.03 7.28 4.65
N PRO A 123 11.98 6.64 5.32
CA PRO A 123 12.66 7.21 6.48
C PRO A 123 13.70 8.25 6.07
N PHE A 124 13.39 9.14 5.14
CA PHE A 124 14.22 10.31 4.85
C PHE A 124 14.19 11.32 6.02
N LEU A 125 13.10 11.34 6.80
CA LEU A 125 12.91 12.27 7.93
C LEU A 125 13.13 11.67 9.32
N CYS A 126 13.38 10.36 9.43
CA CYS A 126 13.77 9.75 10.70
C CYS A 126 15.29 9.76 10.82
N TRP A 127 15.77 10.96 11.13
CA TRP A 127 16.92 11.29 11.97
C TRP A 127 17.48 10.07 12.70
N ARG A 128 18.76 9.78 12.45
CA ARG A 128 19.59 8.83 13.22
C ARG A 128 19.29 9.00 14.71
N THR A 129 18.74 7.96 15.33
CA THR A 129 19.03 7.69 16.75
C THR A 129 20.51 7.41 16.91
#